data_AF-A0AAP3GB56-F1
#
_entry.id   AF-A0AAP3GB56-F1
#
_cell.length_a   1.000
_cell.length_b   1.000
_cell.length_c   1.000
_cell.angle_alpha   90.00
_cell.angle_beta   90.00
_cell.angle_gamma   90.00
#
_symmetry.space_group_name_H-M   'P 1'
#
loop_
_entity.id
_entity.type
_entity.pdbx_description
1 polymer ?
#
loop_
_entity_poly.entity_id
_entity_poly.type
_entity_poly.pdbx_seq_one_letter_code
_entity_poly.pdbx_strand_id
1 'polypeptide(L)' 'MPIVSHEMIEDYDELEREVDSLKTVMAVVSGDLRRLASELHTEDSDVVYDNLLDYARHLENAAGIRR' A
#
# COMPACT_ATOMS: atom_id res chain seq x y z
N MET A 1 27.04 23.63 -18.29
CA MET A 1 26.38 22.54 -17.55
C MET A 1 25.19 23.14 -16.82
N PRO A 2 24.01 22.51 -16.82
CA PRO A 2 22.90 22.99 -15.99
C PRO A 2 23.34 22.90 -14.52
N ILE A 3 23.21 24.02 -13.80
CA ILE A 3 23.54 24.10 -12.37
C ILE A 3 22.28 23.65 -11.63
N VAL A 4 22.25 22.38 -11.23
CA VAL A 4 21.22 21.85 -10.33
C VAL A 4 21.64 22.23 -8.91
N SER A 5 20.74 22.85 -8.14
CA SER A 5 21.03 23.19 -6.75
C SER A 5 21.09 21.92 -5.90
N HIS A 6 21.87 21.96 -4.83
CA HIS A 6 21.98 20.84 -3.90
C HIS A 6 20.62 20.48 -3.25
N GLU A 7 19.83 21.52 -2.94
CA GLU A 7 18.45 21.41 -2.42
C GLU A 7 17.54 20.61 -3.36
N MET A 8 17.63 20.83 -4.69
CA MET A 8 16.87 20.05 -5.68
C MET A 8 17.24 18.56 -5.69
N ILE A 9 18.47 18.21 -5.31
CA ILE A 9 18.93 16.82 -5.25
C ILE A 9 18.41 16.17 -3.96
N GLU A 10 18.45 16.89 -2.84
CA GLU A 10 17.89 16.41 -1.56
C GLU A 10 16.38 16.19 -1.65
N ASP A 11 15.63 17.12 -2.26
CA ASP A 11 14.19 16.97 -2.49
C ASP A 11 13.87 15.76 -3.38
N TYR A 12 14.71 15.50 -4.39
CA TYR A 12 14.53 14.35 -5.28
C TYR A 12 14.81 13.03 -4.56
N ASP A 13 15.87 12.97 -3.75
CA ASP A 13 16.22 11.79 -2.95
C ASP A 13 15.14 11.50 -1.89
N GLU A 14 14.54 12.53 -1.29
CA GLU A 14 13.42 12.40 -0.36
C GLU A 14 12.18 11.86 -1.09
N LEU A 15 11.84 12.44 -2.24
CA LEU A 15 10.72 11.98 -3.06
C LEU A 15 10.89 10.54 -3.54
N GLU A 16 12.11 10.15 -3.94
CA GLU A 16 12.42 8.78 -4.37
C GLU A 16 12.21 7.78 -3.23
N ARG A 17 12.61 8.13 -2.00
CA ARG A 17 12.38 7.30 -0.81
C ARG A 17 10.90 7.16 -0.47
N GLU A 18 10.12 8.23 -0.57
CA GLU A 18 8.67 8.17 -0.35
C GLU A 18 7.98 7.28 -1.38
N VAL A 19 8.37 7.42 -2.66
CA VAL A 19 7.83 6.60 -3.76
C VAL A 19 8.16 5.12 -3.56
N ASP A 20 9.38 4.78 -3.14
CA ASP A 20 9.77 3.40 -2.89
C ASP A 20 9.09 2.80 -1.65
N SER A 21 8.85 3.61 -0.63
CA SER A 21 8.00 3.23 0.51
C SER A 21 6.58 2.91 0.02
N LEU A 22 5.99 3.76 -0.82
CA LEU A 22 4.65 3.57 -1.36
C LEU A 22 4.55 2.30 -2.23
N LYS A 23 5.54 2.03 -3.07
CA LYS A 23 5.61 0.79 -3.88
C LYS A 23 5.64 -0.45 -3.00
N THR A 24 6.38 -0.40 -1.90
CA THR A 24 6.49 -1.50 -0.94
C THR A 24 5.13 -1.78 -0.30
N VAL A 25 4.44 -0.72 0.15
CA VAL A 25 3.07 -0.85 0.69
C VAL A 25 2.12 -1.43 -0.36
N MET A 26 2.14 -0.93 -1.60
CA MET A 26 1.33 -1.48 -2.69
C MET A 26 1.62 -2.96 -2.97
N ALA A 27 2.88 -3.40 -2.89
CA ALA A 27 3.25 -4.79 -3.12
C ALA A 27 2.66 -5.72 -2.05
N VAL A 28 2.72 -5.32 -0.78
CA VAL A 28 2.07 -6.04 0.33
C VAL A 28 0.57 -6.11 0.09
N VAL A 29 -0.03 -4.97 -0.26
CA VAL A 29 -1.47 -4.87 -0.48
C VAL A 29 -1.96 -5.76 -1.63
N SER A 30 -1.20 -5.80 -2.71
CA SER A 30 -1.48 -6.66 -3.86
C SER A 30 -1.38 -8.15 -3.48
N GLY A 31 -0.38 -8.51 -2.67
CA GLY A 31 -0.20 -9.87 -2.17
C GLY A 31 -1.38 -10.35 -1.32
N ASP A 32 -1.82 -9.52 -0.39
CA ASP A 32 -2.94 -9.85 0.49
C ASP A 32 -4.28 -9.89 -0.27
N LEU A 33 -4.51 -8.99 -1.25
CA LEU A 33 -5.69 -9.08 -2.13
C LEU A 33 -5.69 -10.38 -2.93
N ARG A 34 -4.53 -10.83 -3.40
CA ARG A 34 -4.40 -12.10 -4.11
C ARG A 34 -4.68 -13.29 -3.20
N ARG A 35 -4.23 -13.23 -1.94
CA ARG A 35 -4.54 -14.24 -0.92
C ARG A 35 -6.04 -14.29 -0.64
N LEU A 36 -6.66 -13.13 -0.42
CA LEU A 36 -8.09 -13.01 -0.19
C LEU A 36 -8.91 -13.54 -1.36
N ALA A 37 -8.53 -13.21 -2.60
CA ALA A 37 -9.18 -13.74 -3.80
C ALA A 37 -9.06 -15.27 -3.93
N SER A 38 -7.96 -15.85 -3.45
CA SER A 38 -7.79 -17.31 -3.40
C SER A 38 -8.68 -17.95 -2.33
N GLU A 39 -8.85 -17.31 -1.18
CA GLU A 39 -9.70 -17.78 -0.07
C GLU A 39 -11.20 -17.65 -0.41
N LEU A 40 -11.56 -16.60 -1.16
CA LEU A 40 -12.92 -16.35 -1.69
C LEU A 40 -13.46 -17.49 -2.55
N HIS A 41 -12.58 -18.28 -3.16
CA HIS A 41 -12.98 -19.42 -4.01
C HIS A 41 -13.32 -20.68 -3.21
N THR A 42 -13.06 -20.70 -1.89
CA THR A 42 -13.13 -21.89 -1.04
C THR A 42 -14.05 -21.78 0.18
N GLU A 43 -14.48 -20.58 0.57
CA GLU A 43 -15.22 -20.35 1.84
C GLU A 43 -16.62 -19.73 1.66
N ASP A 44 -17.47 -19.92 2.68
CA ASP A 44 -18.84 -19.40 2.79
C ASP A 44 -18.88 -17.85 2.75
N SER A 45 -19.90 -17.29 2.08
CA SER A 45 -19.97 -15.86 1.71
C SER A 45 -19.90 -14.86 2.87
N ASP A 46 -20.28 -15.27 4.09
CA ASP A 46 -20.26 -14.38 5.27
C ASP A 46 -18.82 -14.19 5.80
N VAL A 47 -17.99 -15.24 5.78
CA VAL A 47 -16.58 -15.18 6.21
C VAL A 47 -15.76 -14.30 5.28
N VAL A 48 -16.09 -14.37 3.99
CA VAL A 48 -15.52 -13.51 2.94
C VAL A 48 -15.75 -12.03 3.22
N TYR A 49 -16.96 -11.66 3.66
CA TYR A 49 -17.34 -10.27 3.87
C TYR A 49 -16.58 -9.67 5.07
N ASP A 50 -16.45 -10.43 6.16
CA ASP A 50 -15.68 -10.01 7.33
C ASP A 50 -14.19 -9.84 7.01
N ASN A 51 -13.62 -10.77 6.23
CA ASN A 51 -12.22 -10.68 5.79
C ASN A 51 -11.97 -9.48 4.87
N LEU A 52 -12.90 -9.16 3.95
CA LEU A 52 -12.84 -7.96 3.13
C LEU A 52 -12.92 -6.68 3.97
N LEU A 53 -13.76 -6.68 5.00
CA LEU A 53 -13.95 -5.53 5.87
C LEU A 53 -12.72 -5.25 6.74
N ASP A 54 -12.10 -6.30 7.28
CA ASP A 54 -10.87 -6.19 8.05
C ASP A 54 -9.69 -5.78 7.18
N TYR A 55 -9.66 -6.24 5.93
CA TYR A 55 -8.66 -5.83 4.97
C TYR A 55 -8.78 -4.34 4.60
N ALA A 56 -10.00 -3.85 4.37
CA ALA A 56 -10.25 -2.43 4.13
C ALA A 56 -9.81 -1.55 5.32
N ARG A 57 -10.03 -2.01 6.56
CA ARG A 57 -9.56 -1.31 7.77
C ARG A 57 -8.04 -1.30 7.88
N HIS A 58 -7.38 -2.41 7.51
CA HIS A 58 -5.92 -2.49 7.54
C HIS A 58 -5.30 -1.52 6.54
N LEU A 59 -5.89 -1.41 5.34
CA LEU A 59 -5.51 -0.45 4.32
C LEU A 59 -5.68 1.00 4.77
N GLU A 60 -6.82 1.34 5.38
CA GLU A 60 -7.05 2.70 5.89
C GLU A 60 -6.05 3.10 6.99
N ASN A 61 -5.67 2.16 7.85
CA ASN A 61 -4.65 2.39 8.89
C ASN A 61 -3.25 2.55 8.28
N ALA A 62 -2.87 1.68 7.34
CA ALA A 62 -1.56 1.73 6.68
C ALA A 62 -1.39 2.99 5.82
N ALA A 63 -2.47 3.47 5.21
CA ALA A 63 -2.49 4.71 4.44
C ALA A 63 -2.59 5.97 5.32
N GLY A 64 -2.71 5.83 6.64
CA GLY A 64 -2.86 6.97 7.57
C GLY A 64 -4.15 7.76 7.37
N ILE A 65 -5.18 7.16 6.74
CA ILE A 65 -6.44 7.82 6.37
C ILE A 65 -7.39 7.93 7.59
N ARG A 66 -7.26 7.05 8.60
CA ARG A 66 -7.96 7.20 9.87
C ARG A 66 -7.07 7.85 10.93
N ARG A 67 -7.61 8.90 11.55
CA ARG A 67 -7.09 9.60 12.72
C ARG A 67 -7.65 9.00 14.00
#